data_AF-A0A7W0CFP9-F1
#
_entry.id   AF-A0A7W0CFP9-F1
#
_cell.length_a   1.000
_cell.length_b   1.000
_cell.length_c   1.000
_cell.angle_alpha   90.00
_cell.angle_beta   90.00
_cell.angle_gamma   90.00
#
_symmetry.space_group_name_H-M   'P 1'
#
loop_
_entity.id
_entity.type
_entity.pdbx_description
1 polymer ?
#
loop_
_entity_poly.entity_id
_entity_poly.type
_entity_poly.pdbx_seq_one_letter_code
_entity_poly.pdbx_strand_id
1 'polypeptide(L)'
;MRLAASLPLLSLALTGLFLTAPLAGTAHAATCSRGSGPDLSGRDLTQATLPEDLSCANLRGAKLAGVRLPSTLVKADLRGADLAEADLSGADARSALFTKADLQDAKLYNARLEGADFRQARLDRAALYSAQLDGARFEGASLVSASLYGADLRKADFSKADLGQAGMYGSLLIDTVMREATLTEVMLYTSTMTGTVFDGADLTHSRLDGSDLTGATFKGATVSRVDLRGSRGLDLAGSKGMPADLPEAPADCTPGSGHDFSGQDFTEITEFPDDLSCADLTGAKLDGVDLSSIKFRKAVLRDVSANGASLRYLTGADLSGARLAGAQFVSGKLEGATLVGADLTDTRWTSADARKADFRSATLIRARFQSAMLAGARFAGADVTDLDLGRGDTGADLSGSHSTMSLGWKIFWGVLGAVLLLIGYGIVRGSARRRRALREREARTAARLAQVREELAEEVTRFGEAIDAADGRTGEAGTAGAADWHRILDAYEQARDQVEKASVIGELNQARETLNRGRKALKRLTKG
;
A
#
# COMPACT_ATOMS: atom_id res chain seq x y z
N MET A 1 -10.71 48.80 121.84
CA MET A 1 -10.77 50.27 121.66
C MET A 1 -11.80 50.58 120.58
N ARG A 2 -12.75 51.48 120.89
CA ARG A 2 -13.63 52.33 120.05
C ARG A 2 -13.69 52.00 118.53
N LEU A 3 -14.83 51.57 117.97
CA LEU A 3 -16.07 52.29 117.60
C LEU A 3 -16.08 52.79 116.14
N ALA A 4 -17.14 52.37 115.42
CA ALA A 4 -17.87 53.06 114.34
C ALA A 4 -17.15 53.34 113.00
N ALA A 5 -17.77 53.38 111.82
CA ALA A 5 -19.09 53.05 111.26
C ALA A 5 -18.90 53.36 109.74
N SER A 6 -19.40 52.61 108.76
CA SER A 6 -20.77 52.71 108.22
C SER A 6 -20.82 51.99 106.85
N LEU A 7 -21.86 51.18 106.64
CA LEU A 7 -22.42 50.69 105.36
C LEU A 7 -23.38 51.79 104.79
N PRO A 8 -24.08 51.60 103.64
CA PRO A 8 -23.72 51.11 102.30
C PRO A 8 -24.33 51.99 101.18
N LEU A 9 -24.13 51.66 99.90
CA LEU A 9 -25.18 51.81 98.88
C LEU A 9 -25.13 50.63 97.89
N LEU A 10 -26.24 49.89 97.90
CA LEU A 10 -26.84 49.01 96.88
C LEU A 10 -26.63 49.52 95.45
N SER A 11 -26.81 48.77 94.35
CA SER A 11 -27.12 47.37 94.03
C SER A 11 -27.37 47.39 92.52
N LEU A 12 -26.85 46.44 91.74
CA LEU A 12 -27.68 45.56 90.89
C LEU A 12 -26.76 44.61 90.12
N ALA A 13 -26.74 43.36 90.60
CA ALA A 13 -26.38 42.19 89.83
C ALA A 13 -27.67 41.62 89.21
N LEU A 14 -27.62 41.21 87.94
CA LEU A 14 -28.48 40.16 87.38
C LEU A 14 -27.65 39.50 86.26
N THR A 15 -26.97 38.40 86.58
CA THR A 15 -27.35 37.01 86.24
C THR A 15 -27.13 36.65 84.78
N GLY A 16 -26.32 35.61 84.58
CA GLY A 16 -25.91 35.12 83.28
C GLY A 16 -26.96 34.28 82.58
N LEU A 17 -26.69 34.04 81.31
CA LEU A 17 -27.32 32.99 80.53
C LEU A 17 -26.24 32.34 79.65
N PHE A 18 -25.89 31.10 79.98
CA PHE A 18 -25.27 30.16 79.06
C PHE A 18 -26.31 29.81 77.99
N LEU A 19 -25.94 29.93 76.71
CA LEU A 19 -26.56 29.15 75.65
C LEU A 19 -25.46 28.60 74.72
N THR A 20 -25.41 27.27 74.68
CA THR A 20 -24.60 26.43 73.81
C THR A 20 -25.23 26.31 72.42
N ALA A 21 -24.49 26.77 71.41
CA ALA A 21 -24.32 26.22 70.04
C ALA A 21 -25.56 25.97 69.14
N PRO A 22 -25.36 25.55 67.88
CA PRO A 22 -24.89 26.33 66.74
C PRO A 22 -25.96 26.33 65.63
N LEU A 23 -25.80 27.12 64.55
CA LEU A 23 -26.21 26.79 63.16
C LEU A 23 -26.27 28.04 62.27
N ALA A 24 -25.82 27.83 61.03
CA ALA A 24 -26.08 28.63 59.84
C ALA A 24 -25.42 30.02 59.77
N GLY A 25 -24.09 30.03 59.66
CA GLY A 25 -23.37 31.10 58.95
C GLY A 25 -23.65 31.03 57.44
N THR A 26 -24.88 31.27 57.02
CA THR A 26 -25.25 31.56 55.63
C THR A 26 -25.61 33.03 55.54
N ALA A 27 -24.60 33.91 55.60
CA ALA A 27 -24.82 35.34 55.43
C ALA A 27 -23.54 36.06 55.00
N HIS A 28 -23.05 35.80 53.78
CA HIS A 28 -22.65 36.83 52.80
C HIS A 28 -22.01 36.19 51.56
N ALA A 29 -22.82 35.58 50.69
CA ALA A 29 -22.56 35.68 49.25
C ALA A 29 -23.11 37.03 48.73
N ALA A 30 -22.95 38.10 49.51
CA ALA A 30 -23.47 39.41 49.18
C ALA A 30 -22.46 40.10 48.26
N THR A 31 -22.87 40.29 47.01
CA THR A 31 -22.84 41.59 46.33
C THR A 31 -21.63 42.49 46.54
N CYS A 32 -20.41 41.96 46.56
CA CYS A 32 -19.23 42.79 46.33
C CYS A 32 -19.03 42.96 44.82
N SER A 33 -18.65 44.17 44.43
CA SER A 33 -18.26 44.50 43.05
C SER A 33 -16.74 44.45 42.98
N ARG A 34 -16.17 44.02 41.85
CA ARG A 34 -14.71 43.87 41.73
C ARG A 34 -14.01 45.18 42.11
N GLY A 35 -13.03 45.11 43.01
CA GLY A 35 -12.31 46.27 43.53
C GLY A 35 -12.99 46.99 44.69
N SER A 36 -14.17 46.55 45.15
CA SER A 36 -14.81 47.14 46.34
C SER A 36 -14.20 46.67 47.66
N GLY A 37 -13.32 45.67 47.63
CA GLY A 37 -12.52 45.25 48.78
C GLY A 37 -11.28 46.12 48.99
N PRO A 38 -10.33 45.70 49.84
CA PRO A 38 -9.08 46.42 50.08
C PRO A 38 -8.27 46.64 48.80
N ASP A 39 -7.69 47.84 48.65
CA ASP A 39 -6.73 48.13 47.58
C ASP A 39 -5.30 47.87 48.03
N LEU A 40 -4.75 46.78 47.50
CA LEU A 40 -3.43 46.25 47.77
C LEU A 40 -2.60 46.12 46.47
N SER A 41 -3.02 46.83 45.42
CA SER A 41 -2.37 46.77 44.11
C SER A 41 -0.90 47.21 44.16
N GLY A 42 -0.05 46.46 43.46
CA GLY A 42 1.40 46.69 43.37
C GLY A 42 2.20 46.52 44.66
N ARG A 43 1.55 46.18 45.78
CA ARG A 43 2.21 46.09 47.08
C ARG A 43 3.03 44.81 47.20
N ASP A 44 4.11 44.90 47.96
CA ASP A 44 4.83 43.73 48.44
C ASP A 44 4.14 43.18 49.69
N LEU A 45 3.55 41.99 49.56
CA LEU A 45 2.78 41.32 50.59
C LEU A 45 3.45 40.03 51.07
N THR A 46 4.70 39.78 50.65
CA THR A 46 5.45 38.55 50.96
C THR A 46 5.66 38.31 52.45
N GLN A 47 5.62 39.37 53.27
CA GLN A 47 5.74 39.33 54.73
C GLN A 47 4.50 39.94 55.43
N ALA A 48 3.42 40.20 54.69
CA ALA A 48 2.24 40.85 55.23
C ALA A 48 1.31 39.84 55.92
N THR A 49 0.72 40.25 57.03
CA THR A 49 -0.47 39.54 57.57
C THR A 49 -1.68 39.94 56.75
N LEU A 50 -2.21 39.00 55.97
CA LEU A 50 -3.39 39.22 55.13
C LEU A 50 -4.69 39.02 55.93
N PRO A 51 -5.76 39.79 55.65
CA PRO A 51 -7.09 39.51 56.17
C PRO A 51 -7.59 38.11 55.76
N GLU A 52 -8.44 37.49 56.58
CA GLU A 52 -9.06 36.18 56.27
C GLU A 52 -9.99 36.23 55.04
N ASP A 53 -10.50 37.41 54.70
CA ASP A 53 -11.34 37.63 53.51
C ASP A 53 -10.75 38.74 52.64
N LEU A 54 -10.39 38.38 51.42
CA LEU A 54 -9.93 39.27 50.35
C LEU A 54 -10.91 39.27 49.16
N SER A 55 -12.18 38.90 49.39
CA SER A 55 -13.22 39.01 48.38
C SER A 55 -13.29 40.40 47.78
N CYS A 56 -13.34 40.47 46.45
CA CYS A 56 -13.36 41.72 45.69
C CYS A 56 -12.18 42.67 45.95
N ALA A 57 -11.10 42.23 46.61
CA ALA A 57 -9.89 43.02 46.78
C ALA A 57 -9.21 43.33 45.44
N ASN A 58 -8.53 44.48 45.37
CA ASN A 58 -7.65 44.82 44.26
C ASN A 58 -6.21 44.42 44.62
N LEU A 59 -5.72 43.34 44.03
CA LEU A 59 -4.38 42.76 44.23
C LEU A 59 -3.56 42.80 42.93
N ARG A 60 -3.93 43.66 41.98
CA ARG A 60 -3.25 43.76 40.68
C ARG A 60 -1.76 44.01 40.86
N GLY A 61 -0.92 43.17 40.27
CA GLY A 61 0.53 43.33 40.35
C GLY A 61 1.13 43.21 41.77
N ALA A 62 0.36 42.74 42.76
CA ALA A 62 0.89 42.53 44.10
C ALA A 62 1.93 41.39 44.10
N LYS A 63 2.94 41.49 44.98
CA LYS A 63 3.92 40.41 45.20
C LYS A 63 3.47 39.54 46.35
N LEU A 64 3.15 38.29 46.04
CA LEU A 64 2.58 37.28 46.92
C LEU A 64 3.34 35.95 46.79
N ALA A 65 4.55 35.96 46.23
CA ALA A 65 5.35 34.76 46.07
C ALA A 65 5.59 34.05 47.42
N GLY A 66 5.33 32.74 47.45
CA GLY A 66 5.44 31.90 48.65
C GLY A 66 4.41 32.20 49.75
N VAL A 67 3.48 33.13 49.55
CA VAL A 67 2.52 33.53 50.57
C VAL A 67 1.38 32.51 50.66
N ARG A 68 0.98 32.19 51.89
CA ARG A 68 -0.29 31.50 52.14
C ARG A 68 -1.42 32.52 52.08
N LEU A 69 -2.22 32.44 51.03
CA LEU A 69 -3.36 33.32 50.83
C LEU A 69 -4.54 32.90 51.72
N PRO A 70 -5.44 33.84 52.02
CA PRO A 70 -6.65 33.53 52.77
C PRO A 70 -7.57 32.57 52.03
N SER A 71 -8.47 31.94 52.80
CA SER A 71 -9.45 31.00 52.28
C SER A 71 -10.52 31.63 51.40
N THR A 72 -10.63 32.96 51.33
CA THR A 72 -11.70 33.63 50.57
C THR A 72 -11.16 34.78 49.72
N LEU A 73 -11.30 34.63 48.40
CA LEU A 73 -10.78 35.48 47.32
C LEU A 73 -11.84 35.69 46.23
N VAL A 74 -13.12 35.51 46.56
CA VAL A 74 -14.22 35.55 45.59
C VAL A 74 -14.20 36.88 44.84
N LYS A 75 -14.14 36.83 43.51
CA LYS A 75 -14.04 38.00 42.61
C LYS A 75 -12.84 38.94 42.88
N ALA A 76 -11.80 38.50 43.58
CA ALA A 76 -10.58 39.29 43.74
C ALA A 76 -9.91 39.57 42.37
N ASP A 77 -9.27 40.73 42.24
CA ASP A 77 -8.53 41.12 41.04
C ASP A 77 -7.02 40.93 41.26
N LEU A 78 -6.49 39.79 40.82
CA LEU A 78 -5.09 39.38 40.93
C LEU A 78 -4.35 39.51 39.60
N ARG A 79 -4.86 40.32 38.66
CA ARG A 79 -4.27 40.44 37.32
C ARG A 79 -2.82 40.92 37.41
N GLY A 80 -1.91 40.16 36.80
CA GLY A 80 -0.47 40.44 36.83
C GLY A 80 0.21 40.27 38.19
N ALA A 81 -0.47 39.73 39.20
CA ALA A 81 0.15 39.45 40.50
C ALA A 81 1.23 38.37 40.38
N ASP A 82 2.26 38.47 41.22
CA ASP A 82 3.27 37.43 41.42
C ASP A 82 2.81 36.53 42.56
N LEU A 83 2.39 35.32 42.22
CA LEU A 83 1.87 34.26 43.10
C LEU A 83 2.73 33.00 42.99
N ALA A 84 3.99 33.12 42.54
CA ALA A 84 4.88 31.98 42.41
C ALA A 84 5.02 31.26 43.76
N GLU A 85 4.88 29.93 43.78
CA GLU A 85 4.92 29.10 45.00
C GLU A 85 3.86 29.44 46.08
N ALA A 86 2.89 30.31 45.77
CA ALA A 86 1.86 30.70 46.72
C ALA A 86 0.94 29.53 47.09
N ASP A 87 0.42 29.55 48.30
CA ASP A 87 -0.50 28.54 48.81
C ASP A 87 -1.95 29.07 48.83
N LEU A 88 -2.73 28.62 47.85
CA LEU A 88 -4.17 28.83 47.69
C LEU A 88 -4.96 27.53 47.90
N SER A 89 -4.37 26.54 48.57
CA SER A 89 -5.01 25.24 48.76
C SER A 89 -6.36 25.36 49.48
N GLY A 90 -7.41 24.80 48.87
CA GLY A 90 -8.77 24.89 49.39
C GLY A 90 -9.41 26.29 49.39
N ALA A 91 -8.77 27.30 48.80
CA ALA A 91 -9.31 28.66 48.79
C ALA A 91 -10.56 28.78 47.91
N ASP A 92 -11.49 29.66 48.30
CA ASP A 92 -12.63 30.07 47.50
C ASP A 92 -12.28 31.31 46.67
N ALA A 93 -11.86 31.08 45.43
CA ALA A 93 -11.46 32.09 44.45
C ALA A 93 -12.40 32.10 43.23
N ARG A 94 -13.67 31.77 43.45
CA ARG A 94 -14.71 31.82 42.40
C ARG A 94 -14.75 33.19 41.72
N SER A 95 -14.76 33.18 40.39
CA SER A 95 -14.79 34.39 39.55
C SER A 95 -13.64 35.40 39.78
N ALA A 96 -12.55 34.99 40.44
CA ALA A 96 -11.34 35.79 40.59
C ALA A 96 -10.62 35.98 39.24
N LEU A 97 -9.85 37.06 39.12
CA LEU A 97 -9.12 37.40 37.90
C LEU A 97 -7.62 37.20 38.10
N PHE A 98 -7.07 36.16 37.48
CA PHE A 98 -5.65 35.83 37.45
C PHE A 98 -5.00 36.14 36.10
N THR A 99 -5.65 36.92 35.23
CA THR A 99 -5.12 37.22 33.88
C THR A 99 -3.69 37.76 33.96
N LYS A 100 -2.75 37.13 33.25
CA LYS A 100 -1.30 37.43 33.27
C LYS A 100 -0.60 37.30 34.63
N ALA A 101 -1.24 36.69 35.63
CA ALA A 101 -0.60 36.43 36.91
C ALA A 101 0.42 35.29 36.78
N ASP A 102 1.40 35.29 37.67
CA ASP A 102 2.42 34.25 37.76
C ASP A 102 2.09 33.31 38.93
N LEU A 103 1.60 32.12 38.63
CA LEU A 103 1.26 31.05 39.59
C LEU A 103 2.18 29.83 39.40
N GLN A 104 3.40 30.02 38.89
CA GLN A 104 4.37 28.94 38.77
C GLN A 104 4.57 28.26 40.13
N ASP A 105 4.53 26.92 40.16
CA ASP A 105 4.65 26.09 41.37
C ASP A 105 3.60 26.38 42.48
N ALA A 106 2.53 27.13 42.19
CA ALA A 106 1.50 27.45 43.18
C ALA A 106 0.65 26.23 43.57
N LYS A 107 0.16 26.22 44.81
CA LYS A 107 -0.73 25.19 45.34
C LYS A 107 -2.19 25.65 45.27
N LEU A 108 -2.99 24.99 44.44
CA LEU A 108 -4.40 25.28 44.19
C LEU A 108 -5.28 24.04 44.38
N TYR A 109 -4.74 22.98 44.99
CA TYR A 109 -5.48 21.72 45.16
C TYR A 109 -6.71 21.92 46.04
N ASN A 110 -7.80 21.23 45.69
CA ASN A 110 -9.12 21.39 46.32
C ASN A 110 -9.69 22.83 46.30
N ALA A 111 -9.09 23.78 45.57
CA ALA A 111 -9.60 25.15 45.50
C ALA A 111 -10.89 25.24 44.68
N ARG A 112 -11.70 26.24 45.00
CA ARG A 112 -12.94 26.59 44.29
C ARG A 112 -12.66 27.75 43.35
N LEU A 113 -12.59 27.44 42.06
CA LEU A 113 -12.14 28.33 40.99
C LEU A 113 -13.19 28.44 39.88
N GLU A 114 -14.46 28.16 40.19
CA GLU A 114 -15.56 28.23 39.23
C GLU A 114 -15.63 29.64 38.60
N GLY A 115 -15.56 29.70 37.27
CA GLY A 115 -15.55 30.93 36.47
C GLY A 115 -14.33 31.85 36.66
N ALA A 116 -13.23 31.37 37.26
CA ALA A 116 -12.00 32.15 37.38
C ALA A 116 -11.34 32.40 36.00
N ASP A 117 -10.63 33.52 35.86
CA ASP A 117 -9.98 33.95 34.62
C ASP A 117 -8.46 33.89 34.73
N PHE A 118 -7.86 32.84 34.19
CA PHE A 118 -6.42 32.58 34.11
C PHE A 118 -5.82 32.91 32.73
N ARG A 119 -6.50 33.70 31.89
CA ARG A 119 -5.99 33.95 30.53
C ARG A 119 -4.59 34.53 30.56
N GLN A 120 -3.70 33.96 29.76
CA GLN A 120 -2.28 34.34 29.70
C GLN A 120 -1.53 34.26 31.03
N ALA A 121 -2.05 33.56 32.04
CA ALA A 121 -1.35 33.31 33.29
C ALA A 121 -0.30 32.21 33.12
N ARG A 122 0.69 32.17 34.02
CA ARG A 122 1.69 31.11 34.08
C ARG A 122 1.38 30.20 35.27
N LEU A 123 1.04 28.95 35.02
CA LEU A 123 0.72 27.93 36.03
C LEU A 123 1.64 26.70 35.88
N ASP A 124 2.84 26.88 35.33
CA ASP A 124 3.79 25.80 35.13
C ASP A 124 4.05 25.10 36.47
N ARG A 125 3.94 23.76 36.48
CA ARG A 125 4.09 22.91 37.68
C ARG A 125 3.12 23.22 38.83
N ALA A 126 2.07 24.01 38.61
CA ALA A 126 1.08 24.27 39.63
C ALA A 126 0.28 23.00 39.99
N ALA A 127 -0.12 22.88 41.25
CA ALA A 127 -0.90 21.76 41.76
C ALA A 127 -2.39 22.14 41.85
N LEU A 128 -3.20 21.74 40.87
CA LEU A 128 -4.65 21.98 40.79
C LEU A 128 -5.48 20.70 40.97
N TYR A 129 -4.91 19.63 41.52
CA TYR A 129 -5.64 18.35 41.66
C TYR A 129 -6.89 18.51 42.52
N SER A 130 -7.98 17.88 42.08
CA SER A 130 -9.30 17.96 42.71
C SER A 130 -9.87 19.39 42.85
N ALA A 131 -9.35 20.38 42.12
CA ALA A 131 -9.92 21.72 42.09
C ALA A 131 -11.24 21.78 41.31
N GLN A 132 -12.11 22.72 41.68
CA GLN A 132 -13.38 23.00 40.98
C GLN A 132 -13.16 24.14 39.97
N LEU A 133 -13.12 23.82 38.69
CA LEU A 133 -12.74 24.72 37.60
C LEU A 133 -13.85 24.88 36.56
N ASP A 134 -15.12 24.60 36.94
CA ASP A 134 -16.27 24.75 36.05
C ASP A 134 -16.34 26.16 35.45
N GLY A 135 -16.32 26.25 34.12
CA GLY A 135 -16.34 27.51 33.37
C GLY A 135 -15.08 28.40 33.52
N ALA A 136 -13.97 27.88 34.06
CA ALA A 136 -12.73 28.64 34.17
C ALA A 136 -12.08 28.89 32.80
N ARG A 137 -11.38 30.02 32.65
CA ARG A 137 -10.77 30.45 31.38
C ARG A 137 -9.26 30.43 31.44
N PHE A 138 -8.63 29.61 30.61
CA PHE A 138 -7.19 29.43 30.48
C PHE A 138 -6.66 29.83 29.10
N GLU A 139 -7.41 30.61 28.32
CA GLU A 139 -7.00 31.02 26.97
C GLU A 139 -5.57 31.59 26.95
N GLY A 140 -4.66 30.94 26.20
CA GLY A 140 -3.26 31.31 26.09
C GLY A 140 -2.43 31.22 27.38
N ALA A 141 -2.91 30.51 28.41
CA ALA A 141 -2.17 30.26 29.64
C ALA A 141 -1.12 29.17 29.45
N SER A 142 -0.08 29.18 30.29
CA SER A 142 0.91 28.09 30.37
C SER A 142 0.60 27.23 31.58
N LEU A 143 0.49 25.92 31.41
CA LEU A 143 0.22 24.89 32.42
C LEU A 143 1.20 23.72 32.25
N VAL A 144 2.41 23.98 31.77
CA VAL A 144 3.40 22.94 31.47
C VAL A 144 3.70 22.16 32.76
N SER A 145 3.58 20.84 32.68
CA SER A 145 3.76 19.90 33.81
C SER A 145 2.84 20.19 35.02
N ALA A 146 1.73 20.91 34.84
CA ALA A 146 0.76 21.13 35.92
C ALA A 146 0.00 19.84 36.28
N SER A 147 -0.43 19.73 37.53
CA SER A 147 -1.20 18.58 38.02
C SER A 147 -2.67 18.95 38.19
N LEU A 148 -3.54 18.47 37.31
CA LEU A 148 -5.00 18.68 37.33
C LEU A 148 -5.80 17.38 37.49
N TYR A 149 -5.19 16.29 37.97
CA TYR A 149 -5.87 15.01 38.11
C TYR A 149 -7.09 15.11 39.04
N GLY A 150 -8.18 14.46 38.64
CA GLY A 150 -9.47 14.50 39.36
C GLY A 150 -10.12 15.89 39.45
N ALA A 151 -9.65 16.89 38.71
CA ALA A 151 -10.27 18.21 38.69
C ALA A 151 -11.61 18.21 37.92
N ASP A 152 -12.49 19.15 38.29
CA ASP A 152 -13.73 19.40 37.58
C ASP A 152 -13.53 20.54 36.58
N LEU A 153 -13.31 20.21 35.31
CA LEU A 153 -12.96 21.12 34.23
C LEU A 153 -14.15 21.40 33.30
N ARG A 154 -15.39 21.10 33.72
CA ARG A 154 -16.57 21.24 32.87
C ARG A 154 -16.66 22.65 32.29
N LYS A 155 -16.90 22.76 30.99
CA LYS A 155 -17.01 24.06 30.28
C LYS A 155 -15.80 24.99 30.41
N ALA A 156 -14.65 24.48 30.85
CA ALA A 156 -13.43 25.26 30.88
C ALA A 156 -12.93 25.54 29.46
N ASP A 157 -12.20 26.64 29.30
CA ASP A 157 -11.65 27.07 28.01
C ASP A 157 -10.12 27.12 28.07
N PHE A 158 -9.47 26.13 27.49
CA PHE A 158 -8.02 25.99 27.32
C PHE A 158 -7.56 26.37 25.90
N SER A 159 -8.33 27.15 25.15
CA SER A 159 -7.96 27.51 23.78
C SER A 159 -6.56 28.16 23.74
N LYS A 160 -5.66 27.62 22.91
CA LYS A 160 -4.26 28.08 22.77
C LYS A 160 -3.41 27.99 24.04
N ALA A 161 -3.88 27.28 25.08
CA ALA A 161 -3.09 27.04 26.27
C ALA A 161 -1.98 26.02 25.97
N ASP A 162 -0.89 26.10 26.73
CA ASP A 162 0.16 25.09 26.75
C ASP A 162 -0.03 24.16 27.95
N LEU A 163 -0.38 22.91 27.70
CA LEU A 163 -0.56 21.86 28.70
C LEU A 163 0.45 20.72 28.50
N GLY A 164 1.60 21.01 27.87
CA GLY A 164 2.66 20.02 27.67
C GLY A 164 2.98 19.28 28.97
N GLN A 165 2.95 17.95 28.94
CA GLN A 165 3.23 17.08 30.09
C GLN A 165 2.28 17.25 31.29
N ALA A 166 1.12 17.90 31.14
CA ALA A 166 0.18 18.06 32.24
C ALA A 166 -0.47 16.71 32.63
N GLY A 167 -0.67 16.52 33.94
CA GLY A 167 -1.36 15.35 34.48
C GLY A 167 -2.82 15.66 34.73
N MET A 168 -3.72 15.18 33.87
CA MET A 168 -5.17 15.47 33.90
C MET A 168 -6.03 14.20 34.05
N TYR A 169 -5.46 13.07 34.44
CA TYR A 169 -6.16 11.79 34.51
C TYR A 169 -7.33 11.80 35.51
N GLY A 170 -8.39 11.06 35.19
CA GLY A 170 -9.59 10.97 36.02
C GLY A 170 -10.36 12.29 36.19
N SER A 171 -10.10 13.29 35.35
CA SER A 171 -10.79 14.59 35.42
C SER A 171 -12.09 14.61 34.59
N LEU A 172 -12.92 15.62 34.83
CA LEU A 172 -14.19 15.85 34.12
C LEU A 172 -14.05 16.99 33.12
N LEU A 173 -13.93 16.68 31.83
CA LEU A 173 -13.74 17.64 30.73
C LEU A 173 -15.01 17.80 29.86
N ILE A 174 -16.19 17.71 30.46
CA ILE A 174 -17.46 17.80 29.73
C ILE A 174 -17.64 19.20 29.14
N ASP A 175 -17.92 19.28 27.84
CA ASP A 175 -18.04 20.55 27.08
C ASP A 175 -16.81 21.47 27.21
N THR A 176 -15.63 20.90 27.47
CA THR A 176 -14.38 21.66 27.58
C THR A 176 -13.84 22.02 26.19
N VAL A 177 -13.27 23.22 26.07
CA VAL A 177 -12.70 23.70 24.81
C VAL A 177 -11.18 23.67 24.90
N MET A 178 -10.51 22.97 23.98
CA MET A 178 -9.05 22.86 23.88
C MET A 178 -8.55 23.22 22.48
N ARG A 179 -9.23 24.17 21.82
CA ARG A 179 -8.91 24.55 20.44
C ARG A 179 -7.48 25.08 20.34
N GLU A 180 -6.71 24.55 19.39
CA GLU A 180 -5.31 24.98 19.16
C GLU A 180 -4.42 24.88 20.41
N ALA A 181 -4.80 24.08 21.42
CA ALA A 181 -4.00 23.87 22.62
C ALA A 181 -2.80 22.95 22.33
N THR A 182 -1.70 23.18 23.03
CA THR A 182 -0.58 22.23 23.05
C THR A 182 -0.86 21.22 24.16
N LEU A 183 -1.11 19.97 23.78
CA LEU A 183 -1.44 18.87 24.68
C LEU A 183 -0.41 17.75 24.51
N THR A 184 0.85 18.08 24.21
CA THR A 184 1.91 17.09 23.97
C THR A 184 2.25 16.36 25.26
N GLU A 185 2.35 15.03 25.19
CA GLU A 185 2.65 14.17 26.35
C GLU A 185 1.66 14.36 27.53
N VAL A 186 0.42 14.79 27.26
CA VAL A 186 -0.59 14.98 28.31
C VAL A 186 -1.13 13.62 28.77
N MET A 187 -1.37 13.48 30.08
CA MET A 187 -2.00 12.30 30.65
C MET A 187 -3.48 12.57 30.92
N LEU A 188 -4.35 12.05 30.06
CA LEU A 188 -5.82 12.19 30.13
C LEU A 188 -6.53 10.85 30.39
N TYR A 189 -5.80 9.76 30.63
CA TYR A 189 -6.39 8.43 30.82
C TYR A 189 -7.50 8.40 31.89
N THR A 190 -8.49 7.53 31.68
CA THR A 190 -9.66 7.35 32.56
C THR A 190 -10.48 8.62 32.81
N SER A 191 -10.39 9.62 31.93
CA SER A 191 -11.14 10.88 32.06
C SER A 191 -12.47 10.84 31.30
N THR A 192 -13.37 11.76 31.66
CA THR A 192 -14.63 11.96 30.94
C THR A 192 -14.52 13.20 30.06
N MET A 193 -14.53 13.02 28.75
CA MET A 193 -14.29 14.04 27.72
C MET A 193 -15.49 14.17 26.76
N THR A 194 -16.69 14.03 27.30
CA THR A 194 -17.93 14.14 26.53
C THR A 194 -18.08 15.55 25.96
N GLY A 195 -18.22 15.69 24.65
CA GLY A 195 -18.35 17.00 24.00
C GLY A 195 -17.09 17.87 24.05
N THR A 196 -15.93 17.32 24.42
CA THR A 196 -14.67 18.09 24.44
C THR A 196 -14.21 18.43 23.03
N VAL A 197 -13.75 19.66 22.83
CA VAL A 197 -13.31 20.14 21.52
C VAL A 197 -11.78 20.17 21.45
N PHE A 198 -11.18 19.24 20.71
CA PHE A 198 -9.73 19.19 20.44
C PHE A 198 -9.34 19.78 19.09
N ASP A 199 -10.25 20.49 18.41
CA ASP A 199 -9.99 21.00 17.05
C ASP A 199 -8.69 21.82 16.97
N GLY A 200 -7.78 21.40 16.09
CA GLY A 200 -6.47 22.03 15.89
C GLY A 200 -5.47 21.83 17.03
N ALA A 201 -5.80 21.08 18.08
CA ALA A 201 -4.90 20.80 19.19
C ALA A 201 -3.81 19.81 18.80
N ASP A 202 -2.67 19.89 19.48
CA ASP A 202 -1.57 18.93 19.31
C ASP A 202 -1.56 17.93 20.48
N LEU A 203 -2.02 16.70 20.25
CA LEU A 203 -2.02 15.63 21.23
C LEU A 203 -0.84 14.68 21.08
N THR A 204 0.23 15.07 20.39
CA THR A 204 1.33 14.15 20.10
C THR A 204 1.87 13.50 21.38
N HIS A 205 2.03 12.17 21.37
CA HIS A 205 2.52 11.36 22.51
C HIS A 205 1.61 11.30 23.74
N SER A 206 0.35 11.69 23.62
CA SER A 206 -0.56 11.75 24.77
C SER A 206 -1.28 10.45 25.07
N ARG A 207 -1.74 10.31 26.31
CA ARG A 207 -2.42 9.10 26.81
C ARG A 207 -3.86 9.39 27.15
N LEU A 208 -4.77 8.83 26.35
CA LEU A 208 -6.22 9.00 26.48
C LEU A 208 -6.92 7.64 26.74
N ASP A 209 -6.17 6.61 27.11
CA ASP A 209 -6.67 5.26 27.31
C ASP A 209 -7.77 5.17 28.39
N GLY A 210 -8.77 4.33 28.16
CA GLY A 210 -9.91 4.13 29.06
C GLY A 210 -10.84 5.34 29.22
N SER A 211 -10.72 6.37 28.37
CA SER A 211 -11.49 7.61 28.50
C SER A 211 -12.81 7.60 27.72
N ASP A 212 -13.78 8.40 28.15
CA ASP A 212 -15.02 8.65 27.41
C ASP A 212 -14.87 9.86 26.49
N LEU A 213 -14.82 9.63 25.19
CA LEU A 213 -14.68 10.64 24.14
C LEU A 213 -15.99 10.92 23.40
N THR A 214 -17.14 10.50 23.95
CA THR A 214 -18.43 10.61 23.28
C THR A 214 -18.71 12.05 22.85
N GLY A 215 -18.82 12.28 21.54
CA GLY A 215 -19.10 13.61 20.96
C GLY A 215 -17.92 14.58 21.00
N ALA A 216 -16.71 14.13 21.35
CA ALA A 216 -15.50 14.92 21.23
C ALA A 216 -15.14 15.15 19.75
N THR A 217 -14.52 16.27 19.43
CA THR A 217 -14.13 16.62 18.05
C THR A 217 -12.62 16.78 17.90
N PHE A 218 -12.06 16.33 16.78
CA PHE A 218 -10.62 16.32 16.51
C PHE A 218 -10.27 17.01 15.19
N LYS A 219 -11.09 17.96 14.71
CA LYS A 219 -10.89 18.53 13.38
C LYS A 219 -9.57 19.28 13.30
N GLY A 220 -8.66 18.80 12.44
CA GLY A 220 -7.32 19.35 12.28
C GLY A 220 -6.38 19.11 13.46
N ALA A 221 -6.80 18.35 14.47
CA ALA A 221 -6.00 17.98 15.62
C ALA A 221 -4.91 16.97 15.21
N THR A 222 -3.73 17.07 15.80
CA THR A 222 -2.66 16.08 15.60
C THR A 222 -2.80 14.96 16.63
N VAL A 223 -2.97 13.73 16.16
CA VAL A 223 -3.15 12.53 17.00
C VAL A 223 -2.00 11.52 16.85
N SER A 224 -0.84 12.00 16.42
CA SER A 224 0.36 11.18 16.24
C SER A 224 0.78 10.52 17.56
N ARG A 225 0.89 9.20 17.56
CA ARG A 225 1.36 8.40 18.70
C ARG A 225 0.52 8.57 19.98
N VAL A 226 -0.78 8.84 19.83
CA VAL A 226 -1.71 8.87 20.96
C VAL A 226 -2.11 7.45 21.33
N ASP A 227 -2.14 7.14 22.63
CA ASP A 227 -2.71 5.90 23.17
C ASP A 227 -4.22 6.08 23.41
N LEU A 228 -5.05 5.43 22.59
CA LEU A 228 -6.52 5.49 22.67
C LEU A 228 -7.16 4.16 23.11
N ARG A 229 -6.39 3.22 23.65
CA ARG A 229 -6.92 1.88 24.01
C ARG A 229 -8.04 1.97 25.02
N GLY A 230 -9.09 1.18 24.80
CA GLY A 230 -10.24 1.13 25.71
C GLY A 230 -11.04 2.43 25.81
N SER A 231 -10.74 3.44 25.00
CA SER A 231 -11.57 4.63 24.90
C SER A 231 -12.89 4.32 24.17
N ARG A 232 -13.94 5.09 24.45
CA ARG A 232 -15.27 4.92 23.84
C ARG A 232 -15.79 6.22 23.24
N GLY A 233 -16.68 6.10 22.26
CA GLY A 233 -17.28 7.27 21.60
C GLY A 233 -16.31 8.07 20.74
N LEU A 234 -15.18 7.45 20.35
CA LEU A 234 -14.10 8.04 19.58
C LEU A 234 -14.49 8.24 18.10
N ASP A 235 -14.38 9.48 17.63
CA ASP A 235 -14.46 9.85 16.22
C ASP A 235 -13.24 10.70 15.85
N LEU A 236 -12.38 10.18 14.98
CA LEU A 236 -11.13 10.81 14.55
C LEU A 236 -11.26 11.52 13.20
N ALA A 237 -12.48 11.72 12.69
CA ALA A 237 -12.72 12.36 11.41
C ALA A 237 -12.05 13.75 11.34
N GLY A 238 -11.28 13.96 10.28
CA GLY A 238 -10.55 15.21 10.02
C GLY A 238 -9.33 15.45 10.93
N SER A 239 -8.95 14.50 11.78
CA SER A 239 -7.67 14.54 12.50
C SER A 239 -6.47 14.30 11.57
N LYS A 240 -5.27 14.54 12.08
CA LYS A 240 -4.00 14.39 11.37
C LYS A 240 -3.09 13.41 12.09
N GLY A 241 -2.34 12.62 11.33
CA GLY A 241 -1.38 11.67 11.86
C GLY A 241 -2.03 10.34 12.24
N MET A 242 -1.22 9.45 12.79
CA MET A 242 -1.62 8.08 13.13
C MET A 242 -1.47 7.86 14.65
N PRO A 243 -2.54 7.44 15.36
CA PRO A 243 -2.45 7.03 16.76
C PRO A 243 -1.49 5.85 16.96
N ALA A 244 -0.88 5.74 18.13
CA ALA A 244 -0.04 4.59 18.48
C ALA A 244 -0.92 3.36 18.69
N ASP A 245 -2.05 3.54 19.39
CA ASP A 245 -2.98 2.48 19.68
C ASP A 245 -4.43 2.97 19.51
N LEU A 246 -5.31 2.07 19.10
CA LEU A 246 -6.75 2.32 18.93
C LEU A 246 -7.58 1.35 19.79
N PRO A 247 -8.85 1.69 20.08
CA PRO A 247 -9.82 0.71 20.57
C PRO A 247 -9.93 -0.49 19.61
N GLU A 248 -10.16 -1.68 20.16
CA GLU A 248 -10.37 -2.87 19.32
C GLU A 248 -11.60 -2.67 18.42
N ALA A 249 -11.42 -2.93 17.12
CA ALA A 249 -12.50 -2.83 16.15
C ALA A 249 -13.59 -3.88 16.45
N PRO A 250 -14.89 -3.50 16.44
CA PRO A 250 -15.98 -4.44 16.68
C PRO A 250 -15.93 -5.67 15.75
N ALA A 251 -16.32 -6.83 16.27
CA ALA A 251 -16.28 -8.07 15.49
C ALA A 251 -17.26 -8.03 14.29
N ASP A 252 -18.40 -7.36 14.47
CA ASP A 252 -19.49 -7.20 13.51
C ASP A 252 -19.39 -5.92 12.69
N CYS A 253 -18.26 -5.20 12.73
CA CYS A 253 -18.10 -3.95 12.01
C CYS A 253 -18.33 -4.10 10.49
N THR A 254 -18.86 -3.04 9.88
CA THR A 254 -19.08 -2.95 8.44
C THR A 254 -17.92 -2.19 7.78
N PRO A 255 -17.68 -2.37 6.47
CA PRO A 255 -16.61 -1.63 5.81
C PRO A 255 -16.74 -0.11 5.99
N GLY A 256 -15.68 0.54 6.45
CA GLY A 256 -15.63 1.99 6.67
C GLY A 256 -16.36 2.47 7.92
N SER A 257 -16.88 1.59 8.79
CA SER A 257 -17.53 2.01 10.05
C SER A 257 -16.54 2.34 11.17
N GLY A 258 -15.24 2.13 10.93
CA GLY A 258 -14.17 2.51 11.84
C GLY A 258 -13.77 3.97 11.66
N HIS A 259 -12.54 4.28 12.07
CA HIS A 259 -12.03 5.65 12.04
C HIS A 259 -11.63 6.10 10.63
N ASP A 260 -11.84 7.39 10.35
CA ASP A 260 -11.50 8.02 9.07
C ASP A 260 -10.07 8.60 9.09
N PHE A 261 -9.24 8.06 8.21
CA PHE A 261 -7.86 8.43 7.93
C PHE A 261 -7.66 8.75 6.43
N SER A 262 -8.74 9.08 5.73
CA SER A 262 -8.73 9.31 4.28
C SER A 262 -7.84 10.48 3.86
N GLY A 263 -7.19 10.33 2.70
CA GLY A 263 -6.38 11.36 2.04
C GLY A 263 -5.06 11.74 2.73
N GLN A 264 -4.69 11.08 3.83
CA GLN A 264 -3.50 11.42 4.60
C GLN A 264 -2.22 10.78 4.03
N ASP A 265 -1.08 11.42 4.32
CA ASP A 265 0.25 10.93 3.93
C ASP A 265 0.94 10.27 5.13
N PHE A 266 1.15 8.96 5.05
CA PHE A 266 1.74 8.16 6.12
C PHE A 266 3.09 7.54 5.72
N THR A 267 3.71 8.03 4.64
CA THR A 267 4.98 7.50 4.11
C THR A 267 6.16 7.64 5.07
N GLU A 268 6.13 8.65 5.95
CA GLU A 268 7.16 8.91 6.97
C GLU A 268 6.81 8.30 8.35
N ILE A 269 5.67 7.61 8.47
CA ILE A 269 5.24 7.02 9.74
C ILE A 269 5.85 5.63 9.91
N THR A 270 6.46 5.39 11.05
CA THR A 270 7.09 4.10 11.40
C THR A 270 6.28 3.26 12.38
N GLU A 271 5.32 3.87 13.06
CA GLU A 271 4.49 3.24 14.09
C GLU A 271 3.03 3.36 13.71
N PHE A 272 2.36 2.22 13.62
CA PHE A 272 0.95 2.10 13.31
C PHE A 272 0.27 1.28 14.40
N PRO A 273 -1.04 1.48 14.62
CA PRO A 273 -1.79 0.62 15.51
C PRO A 273 -1.89 -0.79 14.91
N ASP A 274 -1.91 -1.80 15.78
CA ASP A 274 -1.98 -3.22 15.38
C ASP A 274 -3.27 -3.57 14.61
N ASP A 275 -4.33 -2.77 14.77
CA ASP A 275 -5.64 -3.01 14.16
C ASP A 275 -6.25 -1.73 13.57
N LEU A 276 -6.35 -1.70 12.24
CA LEU A 276 -7.05 -0.71 11.41
C LEU A 276 -8.29 -1.34 10.73
N SER A 277 -8.84 -2.40 11.31
CA SER A 277 -10.03 -3.05 10.76
C SER A 277 -11.20 -2.07 10.70
N CYS A 278 -11.94 -2.12 9.60
CA CYS A 278 -13.08 -1.25 9.31
C CYS A 278 -12.77 0.24 9.19
N ALA A 279 -11.52 0.68 9.34
CA ALA A 279 -11.12 2.06 9.11
C ALA A 279 -11.27 2.46 7.63
N ASP A 280 -11.43 3.76 7.38
CA ASP A 280 -11.39 4.35 6.05
C ASP A 280 -10.02 5.01 5.82
N LEU A 281 -9.28 4.51 4.85
CA LEU A 281 -7.98 5.02 4.40
C LEU A 281 -8.04 5.42 2.92
N THR A 282 -9.22 5.76 2.40
CA THR A 282 -9.41 6.13 1.00
C THR A 282 -8.42 7.22 0.58
N GLY A 283 -7.66 6.97 -0.49
CA GLY A 283 -6.68 7.92 -1.03
C GLY A 283 -5.45 8.17 -0.16
N ALA A 284 -5.25 7.43 0.94
CA ALA A 284 -4.07 7.58 1.78
C ALA A 284 -2.78 7.16 1.05
N LYS A 285 -1.62 7.65 1.51
CA LYS A 285 -0.31 7.24 1.00
C LYS A 285 0.46 6.43 2.05
N LEU A 286 0.90 5.26 1.64
CA LEU A 286 1.52 4.18 2.42
C LEU A 286 2.65 3.52 1.60
N ASP A 287 3.22 4.22 0.62
CA ASP A 287 4.28 3.68 -0.24
C ASP A 287 5.50 3.25 0.58
N GLY A 288 5.98 2.03 0.34
CA GLY A 288 7.16 1.46 1.00
C GLY A 288 6.99 1.09 2.48
N VAL A 289 5.80 1.31 3.07
CA VAL A 289 5.56 1.05 4.49
C VAL A 289 5.41 -0.46 4.76
N ASP A 290 5.98 -0.93 5.86
CA ASP A 290 5.73 -2.28 6.36
C ASP A 290 4.42 -2.32 7.16
N LEU A 291 3.40 -2.91 6.56
CA LEU A 291 2.06 -3.07 7.14
C LEU A 291 1.77 -4.56 7.42
N SER A 292 2.81 -5.40 7.52
CA SER A 292 2.66 -6.86 7.55
C SER A 292 2.09 -7.41 8.87
N SER A 293 2.18 -6.64 9.96
CA SER A 293 1.58 -6.96 11.26
C SER A 293 0.16 -6.40 11.42
N ILE A 294 -0.23 -5.43 10.60
CA ILE A 294 -1.44 -4.63 10.82
C ILE A 294 -2.66 -5.32 10.23
N LYS A 295 -3.76 -5.29 11.00
CA LYS A 295 -5.06 -5.83 10.57
C LYS A 295 -5.85 -4.76 9.82
N PHE A 296 -6.38 -5.12 8.65
CA PHE A 296 -7.23 -4.29 7.79
C PHE A 296 -8.54 -5.03 7.45
N ARG A 297 -9.06 -5.85 8.37
CA ARG A 297 -10.31 -6.61 8.13
C ARG A 297 -11.42 -5.61 7.76
N LYS A 298 -12.03 -5.78 6.60
CA LYS A 298 -13.07 -4.89 6.07
C LYS A 298 -12.69 -3.41 6.03
N ALA A 299 -11.40 -3.06 6.05
CA ALA A 299 -10.99 -1.66 5.88
C ALA A 299 -11.30 -1.17 4.46
N VAL A 300 -11.54 0.14 4.31
CA VAL A 300 -11.70 0.79 3.01
C VAL A 300 -10.36 1.42 2.65
N LEU A 301 -9.73 0.92 1.60
CA LEU A 301 -8.40 1.27 1.10
C LEU A 301 -8.49 1.70 -0.38
N ARG A 302 -9.60 2.32 -0.76
CA ARG A 302 -9.84 2.73 -2.16
C ARG A 302 -8.83 3.78 -2.59
N ASP A 303 -8.31 3.66 -3.80
CA ASP A 303 -7.36 4.61 -4.39
C ASP A 303 -6.09 4.88 -3.53
N VAL A 304 -5.78 3.97 -2.59
CA VAL A 304 -4.61 4.09 -1.71
C VAL A 304 -3.32 3.92 -2.51
N SER A 305 -2.26 4.63 -2.14
CA SER A 305 -0.91 4.43 -2.67
C SER A 305 -0.13 3.55 -1.70
N ALA A 306 0.20 2.33 -2.07
CA ALA A 306 0.93 1.39 -1.21
C ALA A 306 1.93 0.58 -2.05
N ASN A 307 2.64 1.24 -2.96
CA ASN A 307 3.63 0.58 -3.82
C ASN A 307 4.78 0.03 -2.97
N GLY A 308 5.18 -1.21 -3.25
CA GLY A 308 6.22 -1.89 -2.48
C GLY A 308 5.85 -2.23 -1.03
N ALA A 309 4.64 -1.90 -0.56
CA ALA A 309 4.22 -2.19 0.81
C ALA A 309 4.08 -3.70 1.06
N SER A 310 4.24 -4.10 2.32
CA SER A 310 3.97 -5.47 2.75
C SER A 310 2.64 -5.53 3.47
N LEU A 311 1.71 -6.35 2.97
CA LEU A 311 0.34 -6.43 3.48
C LEU A 311 -0.04 -7.88 3.77
N ARG A 312 -0.60 -8.15 4.96
CA ARG A 312 -0.95 -9.52 5.37
C ARG A 312 -2.41 -9.73 5.72
N TYR A 313 -3.10 -8.83 6.41
CA TYR A 313 -4.42 -9.14 6.99
C TYR A 313 -5.51 -8.26 6.40
N LEU A 314 -6.10 -8.67 5.28
CA LEU A 314 -7.01 -7.86 4.45
C LEU A 314 -8.36 -8.54 4.18
N THR A 315 -8.80 -9.48 5.02
CA THR A 315 -10.07 -10.20 4.81
C THR A 315 -11.24 -9.22 4.65
N GLY A 316 -11.92 -9.28 3.50
CA GLY A 316 -13.04 -8.41 3.15
C GLY A 316 -12.70 -6.92 2.95
N ALA A 317 -11.42 -6.55 2.88
CA ALA A 317 -11.00 -5.18 2.64
C ALA A 317 -11.34 -4.72 1.21
N ASP A 318 -11.58 -3.43 1.03
CA ASP A 318 -11.84 -2.82 -0.26
C ASP A 318 -10.64 -2.00 -0.73
N LEU A 319 -9.84 -2.57 -1.64
CA LEU A 319 -8.68 -1.96 -2.28
C LEU A 319 -8.99 -1.54 -3.74
N SER A 320 -10.24 -1.20 -4.05
CA SER A 320 -10.60 -0.78 -5.42
C SER A 320 -9.78 0.43 -5.85
N GLY A 321 -9.20 0.39 -7.05
CA GLY A 321 -8.35 1.47 -7.59
C GLY A 321 -7.01 1.66 -6.87
N ALA A 322 -6.66 0.82 -5.90
CA ALA A 322 -5.41 0.94 -5.15
C ALA A 322 -4.17 0.79 -6.06
N ARG A 323 -3.12 1.58 -5.79
CA ARG A 323 -1.80 1.48 -6.42
C ARG A 323 -0.89 0.63 -5.54
N LEU A 324 -0.65 -0.61 -5.95
CA LEU A 324 0.02 -1.65 -5.18
C LEU A 324 1.20 -2.25 -5.97
N ALA A 325 1.79 -1.51 -6.90
CA ALA A 325 2.87 -2.02 -7.73
C ALA A 325 4.05 -2.48 -6.86
N GLY A 326 4.53 -3.70 -7.08
CA GLY A 326 5.61 -4.31 -6.31
C GLY A 326 5.25 -4.70 -4.87
N ALA A 327 4.00 -4.54 -4.43
CA ALA A 327 3.56 -4.92 -3.09
C ALA A 327 3.70 -6.43 -2.83
N GLN A 328 3.86 -6.78 -1.55
CA GLN A 328 4.11 -8.15 -1.10
C GLN A 328 2.97 -8.67 -0.22
N PHE A 329 2.43 -9.82 -0.60
CA PHE A 329 1.34 -10.53 0.09
C PHE A 329 1.83 -11.91 0.57
N VAL A 330 2.90 -11.96 1.37
CA VAL A 330 3.46 -13.22 1.88
C VAL A 330 2.61 -13.74 3.04
N SER A 331 2.02 -14.92 2.84
CA SER A 331 1.04 -15.53 3.75
C SER A 331 -0.15 -14.60 4.04
N GLY A 332 -0.52 -13.77 3.06
CA GLY A 332 -1.61 -12.82 3.17
C GLY A 332 -2.97 -13.51 3.28
N LYS A 333 -3.88 -12.94 4.08
CA LYS A 333 -5.29 -13.30 4.22
C LYS A 333 -6.13 -12.23 3.53
N LEU A 334 -6.66 -12.56 2.35
CA LEU A 334 -7.41 -11.67 1.48
C LEU A 334 -8.75 -12.29 1.05
N GLU A 335 -9.27 -13.28 1.80
CA GLU A 335 -10.56 -13.89 1.47
C GLU A 335 -11.64 -12.81 1.35
N GLY A 336 -12.32 -12.79 0.19
CA GLY A 336 -13.38 -11.82 -0.12
C GLY A 336 -12.93 -10.36 -0.26
N ALA A 337 -11.62 -10.08 -0.35
CA ALA A 337 -11.14 -8.72 -0.60
C ALA A 337 -11.52 -8.23 -2.01
N THR A 338 -11.78 -6.94 -2.15
CA THR A 338 -12.09 -6.29 -3.43
C THR A 338 -10.85 -5.57 -3.93
N LEU A 339 -10.37 -5.90 -5.13
CA LEU A 339 -9.21 -5.29 -5.78
C LEU A 339 -9.56 -4.80 -7.20
N VAL A 340 -10.81 -4.37 -7.39
CA VAL A 340 -11.33 -4.00 -8.70
C VAL A 340 -10.57 -2.78 -9.23
N GLY A 341 -10.00 -2.89 -10.43
CA GLY A 341 -9.22 -1.81 -11.03
C GLY A 341 -7.90 -1.49 -10.33
N ALA A 342 -7.46 -2.28 -9.35
CA ALA A 342 -6.20 -2.05 -8.65
C ALA A 342 -5.00 -2.31 -9.57
N ASP A 343 -3.93 -1.54 -9.38
CA ASP A 343 -2.63 -1.80 -10.01
C ASP A 343 -1.81 -2.75 -9.14
N LEU A 344 -1.71 -4.00 -9.59
CA LEU A 344 -1.00 -5.10 -8.95
C LEU A 344 0.23 -5.53 -9.76
N THR A 345 0.77 -4.62 -10.58
CA THR A 345 1.97 -4.87 -11.39
C THR A 345 3.15 -5.31 -10.51
N ASP A 346 3.89 -6.34 -10.94
CA ASP A 346 5.06 -6.88 -10.23
C ASP A 346 4.81 -7.33 -8.77
N THR A 347 3.55 -7.58 -8.38
CA THR A 347 3.21 -8.03 -7.02
C THR A 347 3.63 -9.46 -6.75
N ARG A 348 3.91 -9.79 -5.48
CA ARG A 348 4.25 -11.15 -5.04
C ARG A 348 3.24 -11.69 -4.04
N TRP A 349 2.66 -12.84 -4.36
CA TRP A 349 1.64 -13.52 -3.59
C TRP A 349 2.15 -14.93 -3.26
N THR A 350 2.87 -15.06 -2.15
CA THR A 350 3.44 -16.34 -1.73
C THR A 350 2.60 -16.92 -0.61
N SER A 351 1.99 -18.09 -0.84
CA SER A 351 1.11 -18.75 0.14
C SER A 351 -0.04 -17.86 0.63
N ALA A 352 -0.51 -16.94 -0.21
CA ALA A 352 -1.61 -16.04 0.09
C ALA A 352 -2.97 -16.74 -0.08
N ASP A 353 -3.93 -16.43 0.78
CA ASP A 353 -5.32 -16.83 0.65
C ASP A 353 -6.14 -15.69 0.05
N ALA A 354 -6.43 -15.77 -1.24
CA ALA A 354 -7.25 -14.82 -1.98
C ALA A 354 -8.53 -15.48 -2.52
N ARG A 355 -9.07 -16.46 -1.78
CA ARG A 355 -10.35 -17.10 -2.13
C ARG A 355 -11.46 -16.06 -2.21
N LYS A 356 -12.31 -16.16 -3.23
CA LYS A 356 -13.43 -15.21 -3.48
C LYS A 356 -13.00 -13.74 -3.64
N ALA A 357 -11.72 -13.44 -3.80
CA ALA A 357 -11.26 -12.08 -4.03
C ALA A 357 -11.70 -11.60 -5.42
N ASP A 358 -11.95 -10.30 -5.56
CA ASP A 358 -12.42 -9.69 -6.79
C ASP A 358 -11.31 -8.87 -7.47
N PHE A 359 -10.72 -9.41 -8.52
CA PHE A 359 -9.67 -8.76 -9.32
C PHE A 359 -10.21 -8.20 -10.65
N ARG A 360 -11.52 -7.96 -10.79
CA ARG A 360 -12.07 -7.46 -12.06
C ARG A 360 -11.40 -6.17 -12.48
N SER A 361 -11.05 -6.07 -13.76
CA SER A 361 -10.35 -4.91 -14.34
C SER A 361 -9.01 -4.54 -13.67
N ALA A 362 -8.46 -5.40 -12.80
CA ALA A 362 -7.17 -5.15 -12.17
C ALA A 362 -6.01 -5.33 -13.16
N THR A 363 -4.88 -4.67 -12.89
CA THR A 363 -3.64 -4.82 -13.66
C THR A 363 -2.71 -5.78 -12.93
N LEU A 364 -2.50 -6.99 -13.45
CA LEU A 364 -1.70 -8.07 -12.83
C LEU A 364 -0.44 -8.38 -13.64
N ILE A 365 0.10 -7.38 -14.33
CA ILE A 365 1.25 -7.54 -15.22
C ILE A 365 2.46 -8.03 -14.41
N ARG A 366 3.04 -9.17 -14.81
CA ARG A 366 4.17 -9.82 -14.10
C ARG A 366 3.93 -10.14 -12.62
N ALA A 367 2.67 -10.19 -12.19
CA ALA A 367 2.32 -10.62 -10.84
C ALA A 367 2.67 -12.11 -10.66
N ARG A 368 3.08 -12.51 -9.45
CA ARG A 368 3.49 -13.89 -9.14
C ARG A 368 2.67 -14.46 -7.99
N PHE A 369 1.87 -15.46 -8.28
CA PHE A 369 1.05 -16.24 -7.36
C PHE A 369 1.72 -17.59 -7.11
N GLN A 370 2.56 -17.67 -6.08
CA GLN A 370 3.25 -18.90 -5.72
C GLN A 370 2.52 -19.59 -4.57
N SER A 371 1.92 -20.76 -4.84
CA SER A 371 1.16 -21.53 -3.85
C SER A 371 0.00 -20.74 -3.21
N ALA A 372 -0.59 -19.80 -3.95
CA ALA A 372 -1.72 -19.00 -3.50
C ALA A 372 -3.05 -19.75 -3.69
N MET A 373 -4.00 -19.52 -2.78
CA MET A 373 -5.36 -20.08 -2.87
C MET A 373 -6.27 -19.07 -3.57
N LEU A 374 -6.81 -19.45 -4.73
CA LEU A 374 -7.59 -18.57 -5.61
C LEU A 374 -9.01 -19.07 -5.90
N ALA A 375 -9.47 -20.09 -5.17
CA ALA A 375 -10.80 -20.66 -5.39
C ALA A 375 -11.91 -19.59 -5.35
N GLY A 376 -12.66 -19.45 -6.45
CA GLY A 376 -13.74 -18.49 -6.59
C GLY A 376 -13.31 -17.03 -6.79
N ALA A 377 -12.01 -16.77 -6.98
CA ALA A 377 -11.52 -15.44 -7.35
C ALA A 377 -11.95 -15.07 -8.78
N ARG A 378 -12.24 -13.78 -9.01
CA ARG A 378 -12.78 -13.26 -10.27
C ARG A 378 -11.77 -12.38 -10.99
N PHE A 379 -11.54 -12.62 -12.28
CA PHE A 379 -10.54 -11.88 -13.08
C PHE A 379 -11.12 -11.24 -14.35
N ALA A 380 -12.44 -11.11 -14.47
CA ALA A 380 -13.06 -10.57 -15.69
C ALA A 380 -12.55 -9.13 -15.96
N GLY A 381 -12.06 -8.90 -17.18
CA GLY A 381 -11.46 -7.63 -17.61
C GLY A 381 -10.04 -7.36 -17.08
N ALA A 382 -9.47 -8.23 -16.25
CA ALA A 382 -8.13 -8.03 -15.70
C ALA A 382 -7.04 -8.21 -16.77
N ASP A 383 -5.97 -7.41 -16.70
CA ASP A 383 -4.77 -7.61 -17.51
C ASP A 383 -3.82 -8.58 -16.82
N VAL A 384 -3.73 -9.80 -17.35
CA VAL A 384 -2.91 -10.90 -16.81
C VAL A 384 -1.66 -11.16 -17.64
N THR A 385 -1.15 -10.13 -18.33
CA THR A 385 0.08 -10.22 -19.13
C THR A 385 1.28 -10.68 -18.27
N ASP A 386 1.94 -11.76 -18.68
CA ASP A 386 3.07 -12.37 -17.97
C ASP A 386 2.77 -12.77 -16.51
N LEU A 387 1.51 -13.06 -16.17
CA LEU A 387 1.09 -13.59 -14.86
C LEU A 387 1.68 -14.99 -14.61
N ASP A 388 2.31 -15.19 -13.46
CA ASP A 388 2.81 -16.50 -13.00
C ASP A 388 1.88 -17.05 -11.91
N LEU A 389 1.17 -18.14 -12.19
CA LEU A 389 0.27 -18.81 -11.24
C LEU A 389 0.95 -19.92 -10.41
N GLY A 390 2.25 -20.14 -10.60
CA GLY A 390 3.01 -21.15 -9.87
C GLY A 390 2.46 -22.58 -10.02
N ARG A 391 2.85 -23.47 -9.10
CA ARG A 391 2.44 -24.90 -9.08
C ARG A 391 1.22 -25.19 -8.18
N GLY A 392 0.34 -24.21 -7.94
CA GLY A 392 -0.63 -24.25 -6.84
C GLY A 392 -2.11 -24.06 -7.20
N ASP A 393 -2.51 -24.27 -8.46
CA ASP A 393 -3.86 -23.88 -8.90
C ASP A 393 -4.99 -24.68 -8.20
N THR A 394 -5.98 -23.99 -7.64
CA THR A 394 -7.11 -24.55 -6.88
C THR A 394 -8.49 -24.03 -7.34
N GLY A 395 -8.59 -23.42 -8.53
CA GLY A 395 -9.88 -23.07 -9.15
C GLY A 395 -10.16 -21.56 -9.28
N ALA A 396 -9.19 -20.81 -9.79
CA ALA A 396 -9.38 -19.42 -10.24
C ALA A 396 -10.21 -19.38 -11.53
N ASP A 397 -11.15 -18.43 -11.66
CA ASP A 397 -11.86 -18.19 -12.92
C ASP A 397 -11.21 -17.03 -13.69
N LEU A 398 -10.38 -17.39 -14.67
CA LEU A 398 -9.70 -16.46 -15.56
C LEU A 398 -10.53 -16.09 -16.80
N SER A 399 -11.77 -16.55 -16.90
CA SER A 399 -12.62 -16.23 -18.04
C SER A 399 -12.84 -14.72 -18.16
N GLY A 400 -12.73 -14.22 -19.40
CA GLY A 400 -12.87 -12.79 -19.68
C GLY A 400 -11.68 -11.91 -19.27
N SER A 401 -10.55 -12.47 -18.84
CA SER A 401 -9.29 -11.73 -18.69
C SER A 401 -8.61 -11.44 -20.04
N HIS A 402 -7.77 -10.41 -20.10
CA HIS A 402 -6.98 -10.05 -21.27
C HIS A 402 -5.49 -10.35 -21.02
N SER A 403 -4.80 -10.94 -22.00
CA SER A 403 -3.35 -11.10 -21.97
C SER A 403 -2.74 -10.57 -23.25
N THR A 404 -1.66 -9.80 -23.14
CA THR A 404 -0.89 -9.35 -24.30
C THR A 404 0.39 -10.16 -24.40
N MET A 405 0.78 -10.58 -25.61
CA MET A 405 2.04 -11.29 -25.79
C MET A 405 3.22 -10.37 -25.49
N SER A 406 4.16 -10.84 -24.67
CA SER A 406 5.40 -10.13 -24.36
C SER A 406 6.20 -9.82 -25.63
N LEU A 407 6.97 -8.73 -25.61
CA LEU A 407 7.72 -8.25 -26.79
C LEU A 407 8.71 -9.30 -27.31
N GLY A 408 9.32 -10.09 -26.41
CA GLY A 408 10.22 -11.20 -26.79
C GLY A 408 9.51 -12.29 -27.59
N TRP A 409 8.25 -12.58 -27.26
CA TRP A 409 7.42 -13.53 -28.01
C TRP A 409 6.94 -12.98 -29.34
N LYS A 410 6.63 -11.69 -29.42
CA LYS A 410 6.37 -11.00 -30.70
C LYS A 410 7.60 -11.06 -31.62
N ILE A 411 8.80 -10.84 -31.07
CA ILE A 411 10.06 -10.94 -31.82
C ILE A 411 10.33 -12.39 -32.24
N PHE A 412 10.16 -13.37 -31.35
CA PHE A 412 10.37 -14.78 -31.68
C PHE A 412 9.50 -15.24 -32.84
N TRP A 413 8.20 -14.96 -32.82
CA TRP A 413 7.31 -15.30 -33.92
C TRP A 413 7.59 -14.50 -35.19
N GLY A 414 8.03 -13.24 -35.07
CA GLY A 414 8.52 -12.45 -36.20
C GLY A 414 9.76 -13.05 -36.86
N VAL A 415 10.74 -13.48 -36.06
CA VAL A 415 11.98 -14.14 -36.54
C VAL A 415 11.66 -15.52 -37.08
N LEU A 416 10.80 -16.31 -36.43
CA LEU A 416 10.38 -17.63 -36.89
C LEU A 416 9.65 -17.52 -38.25
N GLY A 417 8.78 -16.53 -38.42
CA GLY A 417 8.13 -16.24 -39.70
C GLY A 417 9.14 -15.88 -40.80
N ALA A 418 10.13 -15.04 -40.49
CA ALA A 418 11.21 -14.69 -41.43
C ALA A 418 12.07 -15.91 -41.82
N VAL A 419 12.41 -16.78 -40.86
CA VAL A 419 13.17 -18.01 -41.10
C VAL A 419 12.38 -18.98 -41.98
N LEU A 420 11.08 -19.17 -41.73
CA LEU A 420 10.21 -20.01 -42.55
C LEU A 420 10.10 -19.48 -44.00
N LEU A 421 10.03 -18.16 -44.18
CA LEU A 421 10.06 -17.52 -45.51
C LEU A 421 11.39 -17.77 -46.25
N LEU A 422 12.52 -17.67 -45.55
CA LEU A 422 13.85 -17.92 -46.13
C LEU A 422 14.04 -19.40 -46.51
N ILE A 423 13.53 -20.33 -45.69
CA ILE A 423 13.53 -21.77 -45.99
C ILE A 423 12.67 -22.04 -47.24
N GLY A 424 11.47 -21.47 -47.31
CA GLY A 424 10.60 -21.55 -48.48
C GLY A 424 11.28 -21.03 -49.76
N TYR A 425 11.94 -19.87 -49.67
CA TYR A 425 12.70 -19.29 -50.79
C TYR A 425 13.89 -20.18 -51.23
N GLY A 426 14.59 -20.80 -50.28
CA GLY A 426 15.69 -21.73 -50.55
C GLY A 426 15.23 -23.00 -51.29
N ILE A 427 14.08 -23.56 -50.92
CA ILE A 427 13.50 -24.75 -51.57
C ILE A 427 13.13 -24.44 -53.04
N VAL A 428 12.52 -23.29 -53.30
CA VAL A 428 12.16 -22.87 -54.66
C VAL A 428 13.41 -22.71 -55.54
N ARG A 429 14.46 -22.06 -55.02
CA ARG A 429 15.71 -21.82 -55.78
C ARG A 429 16.54 -23.09 -56.00
N GLY A 430 16.49 -24.05 -55.07
CA GLY A 430 17.14 -25.37 -55.21
C GLY A 430 16.52 -26.24 -56.33
N SER A 431 15.20 -26.15 -56.51
CA SER A 431 14.48 -26.89 -57.56
C SER A 431 14.79 -26.43 -59.00
N ALA A 432 15.20 -25.16 -59.15
CA ALA A 432 15.57 -24.57 -60.45
C ALA A 432 16.97 -25.01 -60.92
N ARG A 433 17.92 -25.19 -59.99
CA ARG A 433 19.29 -25.64 -60.33
C ARG A 433 19.33 -27.12 -60.72
N ARG A 434 18.54 -27.99 -60.07
CA ARG A 434 18.47 -29.42 -60.39
C ARG A 434 17.93 -29.70 -61.81
N ARG A 435 17.01 -28.87 -62.32
CA ARG A 435 16.46 -29.01 -63.68
C ARG A 435 17.45 -28.66 -64.79
N ARG A 436 18.44 -27.79 -64.54
CA ARG A 436 19.48 -27.45 -65.53
C ARG A 436 20.55 -28.55 -65.63
N ALA A 437 20.95 -29.13 -64.49
CA ALA A 437 21.96 -30.19 -64.46
C ALA A 437 21.52 -31.51 -65.12
N LEU A 438 20.22 -31.82 -65.12
CA LEU A 438 19.69 -33.02 -65.78
C LEU A 438 19.76 -32.92 -67.31
N ARG A 439 19.37 -31.76 -67.86
CA ARG A 439 19.34 -31.50 -69.32
C ARG A 439 20.73 -31.57 -69.96
N GLU A 440 21.77 -31.15 -69.25
CA GLU A 440 23.16 -31.22 -69.75
C GLU A 440 23.69 -32.66 -69.81
N ARG A 441 23.23 -33.56 -68.92
CA ARG A 441 23.63 -34.97 -68.96
C ARG A 441 22.97 -35.70 -70.12
N GLU A 442 21.68 -35.46 -70.33
CA GLU A 442 20.91 -36.03 -71.45
C GLU A 442 21.46 -35.59 -72.81
N ALA A 443 21.87 -34.32 -72.94
CA ALA A 443 22.49 -33.81 -74.16
C ALA A 443 23.82 -34.49 -74.51
N ARG A 444 24.68 -34.77 -73.51
CA ARG A 444 25.97 -35.45 -73.74
C ARG A 444 25.79 -36.92 -74.10
N THR A 445 24.81 -37.61 -73.51
CA THR A 445 24.51 -39.00 -73.85
C THR A 445 23.91 -39.13 -75.26
N ALA A 446 23.05 -38.20 -75.67
CA ALA A 446 22.48 -38.16 -77.01
C ALA A 446 23.55 -37.90 -78.09
N ALA A 447 24.45 -36.94 -77.85
CA ALA A 447 25.55 -36.65 -78.77
C ALA A 447 26.49 -37.86 -78.96
N ARG A 448 26.80 -38.59 -77.88
CA ARG A 448 27.68 -39.78 -77.96
C ARG A 448 27.01 -40.96 -78.67
N LEU A 449 25.70 -41.13 -78.53
CA LEU A 449 24.95 -42.16 -79.26
C LEU A 449 24.94 -41.87 -80.77
N ALA A 450 24.73 -40.60 -81.16
CA ALA A 450 24.72 -40.19 -82.55
C ALA A 450 26.05 -40.46 -83.26
N GLN A 451 27.18 -40.11 -82.62
CA GLN A 451 28.51 -40.35 -83.17
C GLN A 451 28.79 -41.85 -83.40
N VAL A 452 28.51 -42.70 -82.41
CA VAL A 452 28.77 -44.15 -82.53
C VAL A 452 27.86 -44.78 -83.59
N ARG A 453 26.63 -44.27 -83.76
CA ARG A 453 25.70 -44.74 -84.79
C ARG A 453 26.19 -44.40 -86.20
N GLU A 454 26.75 -43.21 -86.39
CA GLU A 454 27.30 -42.77 -87.68
C GLU A 454 28.54 -43.61 -88.07
N GLU A 455 29.50 -43.78 -87.15
CA GLU A 455 30.68 -44.63 -87.37
C GLU A 455 30.29 -46.08 -87.75
N LEU A 456 29.27 -46.63 -87.09
CA LEU A 456 28.83 -48.00 -87.35
C LEU A 456 27.99 -48.12 -88.63
N ALA A 457 27.23 -47.09 -89.00
CA ALA A 457 26.51 -47.05 -90.28
C ALA A 457 27.51 -47.07 -91.46
N GLU A 458 28.61 -46.31 -91.39
CA GLU A 458 29.68 -46.37 -92.39
C GLU A 458 30.34 -47.77 -92.46
N GLU A 459 30.49 -48.44 -91.32
CA GLU A 459 31.00 -49.81 -91.28
C GLU A 459 30.06 -50.83 -91.94
N VAL A 460 28.74 -50.65 -91.78
CA VAL A 460 27.70 -51.46 -92.44
C VAL A 460 27.75 -51.22 -93.94
N THR A 461 27.79 -49.97 -94.40
CA THR A 461 27.89 -49.63 -95.82
C THR A 461 29.11 -50.26 -96.48
N ARG A 462 30.30 -50.12 -95.86
CA ARG A 462 31.53 -50.76 -96.35
C ARG A 462 31.45 -52.28 -96.39
N PHE A 463 30.69 -52.89 -95.49
CA PHE A 463 30.47 -54.34 -95.53
C PHE A 463 29.53 -54.75 -96.66
N GLY A 464 28.48 -53.96 -96.93
CA GLY A 464 27.62 -54.12 -98.11
C GLY A 464 28.42 -54.06 -99.42
N GLU A 465 29.28 -53.05 -99.58
CA GLU A 465 30.18 -52.94 -100.74
C GLU A 465 31.11 -54.17 -100.88
N ALA A 466 31.57 -54.73 -99.75
CA ALA A 466 32.41 -55.94 -99.75
C ALA A 466 31.61 -57.20 -100.13
N ILE A 467 30.32 -57.26 -99.81
CA ILE A 467 29.40 -58.32 -100.26
C ILE A 467 29.19 -58.19 -101.76
N ASP A 468 28.87 -56.99 -102.27
CA ASP A 468 28.64 -56.73 -103.69
C ASP A 468 29.88 -57.08 -104.54
N ALA A 469 31.08 -56.74 -104.05
CA ALA A 469 32.34 -57.08 -104.70
C ALA A 469 32.63 -58.60 -104.73
N ALA A 470 32.04 -59.36 -103.80
CA ALA A 470 32.19 -60.82 -103.71
C ALA A 470 31.08 -61.57 -104.48
N ASP A 471 29.89 -60.97 -104.65
CA ASP A 471 28.75 -61.54 -105.38
C ASP A 471 29.07 -61.76 -106.87
N GLY A 472 29.94 -60.93 -107.45
CA GLY A 472 30.47 -61.15 -108.80
C GLY A 472 31.37 -62.40 -108.96
N ARG A 473 31.71 -63.12 -107.88
CA ARG A 473 32.62 -64.29 -107.88
C ARG A 473 31.94 -65.60 -107.45
N THR A 474 30.68 -65.59 -107.01
CA THR A 474 30.00 -66.74 -106.39
C THR A 474 29.23 -67.64 -107.37
N GLY A 475 29.28 -67.37 -108.68
CA GLY A 475 28.59 -68.13 -109.72
C GLY A 475 28.97 -69.61 -109.88
N GLU A 476 30.00 -70.11 -109.18
CA GLU A 476 30.48 -71.51 -109.27
C GLU A 476 30.57 -72.25 -107.92
N ALA A 477 30.03 -71.70 -106.82
CA ALA A 477 30.10 -72.32 -105.50
C ALA A 477 28.95 -73.32 -105.25
N GLY A 478 29.28 -74.60 -105.01
CA GLY A 478 28.33 -75.68 -104.70
C GLY A 478 27.50 -75.46 -103.42
N THR A 479 26.58 -76.39 -103.14
CA THR A 479 25.52 -76.29 -102.10
C THR A 479 25.98 -75.88 -100.68
N ALA A 480 27.24 -76.10 -100.32
CA ALA A 480 27.82 -75.62 -99.06
C ALA A 480 28.11 -74.10 -99.04
N GLY A 481 28.50 -73.50 -100.17
CA GLY A 481 28.75 -72.07 -100.30
C GLY A 481 27.48 -71.22 -100.23
N ALA A 482 26.36 -71.75 -100.74
CA ALA A 482 25.06 -71.08 -100.71
C ALA A 482 24.54 -70.84 -99.27
N ALA A 483 24.77 -71.78 -98.36
CA ALA A 483 24.35 -71.67 -96.95
C ALA A 483 25.25 -70.74 -96.11
N ASP A 484 26.53 -70.59 -96.48
CA ASP A 484 27.40 -69.58 -95.89
C ASP A 484 27.10 -68.17 -96.45
N TRP A 485 26.68 -68.07 -97.72
CA TRP A 485 26.27 -66.81 -98.34
C TRP A 485 24.99 -66.22 -97.73
N HIS A 486 23.96 -67.05 -97.51
CA HIS A 486 22.74 -66.60 -96.82
C HIS A 486 23.05 -66.07 -95.41
N ARG A 487 23.96 -66.73 -94.67
CA ARG A 487 24.38 -66.26 -93.34
C ARG A 487 25.11 -64.92 -93.35
N ILE A 488 25.79 -64.57 -94.44
CA ILE A 488 26.43 -63.27 -94.62
C ILE A 488 25.37 -62.19 -94.86
N LEU A 489 24.42 -62.46 -95.75
CA LEU A 489 23.31 -61.55 -96.05
C LEU A 489 22.43 -61.32 -94.81
N ASP A 490 22.08 -62.38 -94.08
CA ASP A 490 21.34 -62.28 -92.82
C ASP A 490 22.09 -61.44 -91.79
N ALA A 491 23.41 -61.64 -91.65
CA ALA A 491 24.23 -60.86 -90.72
C ALA A 491 24.33 -59.38 -91.13
N TYR A 492 24.35 -59.08 -92.44
CA TYR A 492 24.33 -57.71 -92.95
C TYR A 492 22.98 -57.03 -92.69
N GLU A 493 21.87 -57.67 -93.06
CA GLU A 493 20.53 -57.12 -92.85
C GLU A 493 20.22 -56.93 -91.36
N GLN A 494 20.60 -57.90 -90.53
CA GLN A 494 20.46 -57.82 -89.08
C GLN A 494 21.31 -56.68 -88.50
N ALA A 495 22.57 -56.53 -88.92
CA ALA A 495 23.41 -55.44 -88.44
C ALA A 495 22.86 -54.07 -88.87
N ARG A 496 22.37 -53.93 -90.12
CA ARG A 496 21.75 -52.70 -90.63
C ARG A 496 20.50 -52.31 -89.84
N ASP A 497 19.59 -53.26 -89.62
CA ASP A 497 18.35 -53.03 -88.86
C ASP A 497 18.64 -52.67 -87.39
N GLN A 498 19.65 -53.31 -86.78
CA GLN A 498 20.08 -53.00 -85.41
C GLN A 498 20.68 -51.59 -85.30
N VAL A 499 21.46 -51.13 -86.28
CA VAL A 499 21.98 -49.74 -86.29
C VAL A 499 20.86 -48.72 -86.43
N GLU A 500 19.84 -49.02 -87.24
CA GLU A 500 18.72 -48.11 -87.46
C GLU A 500 17.83 -47.95 -86.21
N LYS A 501 17.60 -49.04 -85.49
CA LYS A 501 16.69 -49.09 -84.34
C LYS A 501 17.36 -48.79 -82.99
N ALA A 502 18.69 -48.72 -82.95
CA ALA A 502 19.42 -48.52 -81.70
C ALA A 502 19.07 -47.18 -81.02
N SER A 503 18.66 -47.28 -79.75
CA SER A 503 18.32 -46.20 -78.84
C SER A 503 19.36 -46.03 -77.71
N VAL A 504 20.25 -47.02 -77.54
CA VAL A 504 21.36 -46.98 -76.59
C VAL A 504 22.66 -47.53 -77.19
N ILE A 505 23.81 -47.10 -76.66
CA ILE A 505 25.14 -47.52 -77.15
C ILE A 505 25.34 -49.04 -77.05
N GLY A 506 24.71 -49.70 -76.07
CA GLY A 506 24.76 -51.16 -75.92
C GLY A 506 24.23 -51.91 -77.14
N GLU A 507 23.18 -51.41 -77.79
CA GLU A 507 22.57 -52.01 -78.98
C GLU A 507 23.47 -51.82 -80.21
N LEU A 508 24.14 -50.67 -80.34
CA LEU A 508 25.15 -50.44 -81.38
C LEU A 508 26.33 -51.40 -81.25
N ASN A 509 26.77 -51.71 -80.04
CA ASN A 509 27.84 -52.70 -79.83
C ASN A 509 27.43 -54.11 -80.29
N GLN A 510 26.18 -54.52 -80.07
CA GLN A 510 25.65 -55.80 -80.57
C GLN A 510 25.59 -55.81 -82.10
N ALA A 511 25.17 -54.72 -82.73
CA ALA A 511 25.19 -54.58 -84.19
C ALA A 511 26.61 -54.74 -84.75
N ARG A 512 27.62 -54.16 -84.10
CA ARG A 512 29.03 -54.32 -84.49
C ARG A 512 29.51 -55.76 -84.37
N GLU A 513 29.07 -56.51 -83.36
CA GLU A 513 29.39 -57.94 -83.23
C GLU A 513 28.74 -58.78 -84.34
N THR A 514 27.48 -58.50 -84.68
CA THR A 514 26.79 -59.15 -85.82
C THR A 514 27.52 -58.87 -87.13
N LEU A 515 27.89 -57.62 -87.38
CA LEU A 515 28.66 -57.23 -88.56
C LEU A 515 30.02 -57.95 -88.64
N ASN A 516 30.73 -58.04 -87.52
CA ASN A 516 32.03 -58.73 -87.46
C ASN A 516 31.91 -60.25 -87.67
N ARG A 517 30.80 -60.87 -87.26
CA ARG A 517 30.50 -62.28 -87.59
C ARG A 517 30.29 -62.45 -89.10
N GLY A 518 29.53 -61.56 -89.73
CA GLY A 518 29.35 -61.51 -91.19
C GLY A 518 30.69 -61.35 -91.94
N ARG A 519 31.52 -60.37 -91.55
CA ARG A 519 32.87 -60.16 -92.14
C ARG A 519 33.76 -61.40 -92.03
N LYS A 520 33.73 -62.09 -90.88
CA LYS A 520 34.50 -63.34 -90.70
C LYS A 520 34.00 -64.45 -91.62
N ALA A 521 32.70 -64.56 -91.84
CA ALA A 521 32.12 -65.52 -92.79
C ALA A 521 32.50 -65.16 -94.24
N LEU A 522 32.39 -63.89 -94.64
CA LEU A 522 32.78 -63.41 -95.98
C LEU A 522 34.27 -63.66 -96.27
N LYS A 523 35.14 -63.44 -95.28
CA LYS A 523 36.58 -63.71 -95.39
C LYS A 523 36.92 -65.20 -95.52
N ARG A 524 36.07 -66.10 -95.01
CA ARG A 524 36.23 -67.56 -95.17
C ARG A 524 35.82 -67.99 -96.57
N LEU A 525 34.72 -67.45 -97.08
CA LEU A 525 34.20 -67.72 -98.44
C LEU A 525 35.09 -67.18 -99.57
N THR A 526 35.83 -66.10 -99.34
CA THR A 526 36.72 -65.49 -100.34
C THR A 526 38.16 -66.03 -100.32
N LYS A 527 38.51 -66.88 -99.34
CA LYS A 527 39.84 -67.48 -99.17
C LYS A 527 39.90 -68.99 -99.43
N GLY A 528 38.75 -69.65 -99.54
CA GLY A 528 38.63 -71.03 -100.04
C GLY A 528 38.16 -70.99 -101.48
#